data_AF-A0A380EMJ1-F1
#
_entry.id   AF-A0A380EMJ1-F1
#
_cell.length_a   1.000
_cell.length_b   1.000
_cell.length_c   1.000
_cell.angle_alpha   90.00
_cell.angle_beta   90.00
_cell.angle_gamma   90.00
#
_symmetry.space_group_name_H-M   'P 1'
#
loop_
_entity.id
_entity.type
_entity.pdbx_description
1 polymer ?
#
loop_
_entity_poly.entity_id
_entity_poly.type
_entity_poly.pdbx_seq_one_letter_code
_entity_poly.pdbx_strand_id
1 'polypeptide(L)'
;MKIGNYTLLGKRVQVIKDTPEHGKGFIQFGTEVVNSQDHTVIALLGESPGASTSVSVALEVLERNFPEYKTEWAPKIKKMIPSYGESLIEDEKLMRKIRKQTSKDLELGYYEN
;
A
#
# COMPACT_ATOMS: atom_id res chain seq x y z
N MET A 1 15.95 22.86 1.68
CA MET A 1 15.20 22.73 2.95
C MET A 1 16.14 22.04 3.95
N LYS A 2 16.67 22.77 4.94
CA LYS A 2 17.47 22.19 6.03
C LYS A 2 16.50 21.68 7.09
N ILE A 3 16.46 20.37 7.32
CA ILE A 3 15.60 19.76 8.34
C ILE A 3 16.53 19.31 9.47
N GLY A 4 16.46 20.02 10.60
CA GLY A 4 17.14 19.63 11.84
C GLY A 4 16.37 18.53 12.57
N ASN A 5 17.09 17.80 13.42
CA ASN A 5 16.62 16.66 14.21
C ASN A 5 15.39 16.99 15.08
N TYR A 6 14.20 16.66 14.58
CA TYR A 6 12.99 16.49 15.39
C TYR A 6 12.15 15.36 14.77
N THR A 7 11.81 14.35 15.57
CA THR A 7 10.80 13.34 15.22
C THR A 7 9.47 14.06 15.04
N LEU A 8 9.09 14.27 13.79
CA LEU A 8 8.00 15.16 13.44
C LEU A 8 6.75 14.35 13.09
N LEU A 9 5.84 14.21 14.06
CA LEU A 9 4.57 13.53 13.85
C LEU A 9 3.65 14.40 12.98
N GLY A 10 3.37 13.92 11.77
CA GLY A 10 2.34 14.42 10.86
C GLY A 10 2.62 15.79 10.23
N LYS A 11 3.27 15.81 9.06
CA LYS A 11 3.25 16.99 8.18
C LYS A 11 2.05 16.90 7.24
N ARG A 12 1.27 17.98 7.12
CA ARG A 12 0.35 18.15 5.98
C ARG A 12 1.19 18.53 4.76
N VAL A 13 1.11 17.73 3.71
CA VAL A 13 1.87 17.91 2.47
C VAL A 13 0.91 17.81 1.30
N GLN A 14 1.00 18.73 0.34
CA GLN A 14 0.25 18.69 -0.91
C GLN A 14 1.22 18.34 -2.04
N VAL A 15 0.84 17.36 -2.88
CA VAL A 15 1.63 17.00 -4.07
C VAL A 15 1.32 17.96 -5.19
N ILE A 16 2.38 18.57 -5.73
CA ILE A 16 2.34 19.39 -6.93
C ILE A 16 3.41 18.83 -7.87
N LYS A 17 3.01 18.38 -9.06
CA LYS A 17 3.92 17.84 -10.08
C LYS A 17 3.60 18.41 -11.45
N ASP A 18 4.60 18.49 -12.29
CA ASP A 18 4.42 18.80 -13.69
C ASP A 18 3.93 17.51 -14.39
N THR A 19 2.83 17.59 -15.12
CA THR A 19 2.33 16.46 -15.92
C THR A 19 2.36 16.81 -17.40
N PRO A 20 2.64 15.85 -18.30
CA PRO A 20 2.60 16.09 -19.74
C PRO A 20 1.23 16.59 -20.22
N GLU A 21 0.18 16.19 -19.51
CA GLU A 21 -1.22 16.39 -19.91
C GLU A 21 -1.80 17.70 -19.32
N HIS A 22 -1.37 18.14 -18.12
CA HIS A 22 -1.94 19.31 -17.43
C HIS A 22 -0.90 20.43 -17.18
N GLY A 23 0.34 20.28 -17.64
CA GLY A 23 1.37 21.31 -17.58
C GLY A 23 2.05 21.42 -16.20
N LYS A 24 2.63 22.59 -15.94
CA LYS A 24 3.41 22.84 -14.71
C LYS A 24 2.52 23.15 -13.52
N GLY A 25 2.90 22.62 -12.35
CA GLY A 25 2.20 22.93 -11.10
C GLY A 25 0.83 22.25 -10.95
N PHE A 26 0.62 21.10 -11.61
CA PHE A 26 -0.62 20.36 -11.48
C PHE A 26 -0.75 19.75 -10.09
N ILE A 27 -1.91 19.98 -9.47
CA ILE A 27 -2.24 19.43 -8.15
C ILE A 27 -2.65 17.97 -8.35
N GLN A 28 -1.87 17.08 -7.76
CA GLN A 28 -2.12 15.65 -7.88
C GLN A 28 -3.10 15.20 -6.78
N PHE A 29 -4.15 14.52 -7.22
CA PHE A 29 -5.22 13.93 -6.41
C PHE A 29 -5.03 12.40 -6.39
N GLY A 30 -5.31 11.75 -5.24
CA GLY A 30 -5.11 10.30 -5.05
C GLY A 30 -4.20 9.90 -3.87
N THR A 31 -4.02 8.58 -3.69
CA THR A 31 -3.08 8.01 -2.71
C THR A 31 -1.79 7.58 -3.41
N GLU A 32 -0.65 8.15 -3.03
CA GLU A 32 0.66 7.86 -3.62
C GLU A 32 1.70 7.55 -2.55
N VAL A 33 2.55 6.55 -2.82
CA VAL A 33 3.75 6.27 -2.03
C VAL A 33 4.93 6.95 -2.71
N VAL A 34 5.46 7.99 -2.08
CA VAL A 34 6.70 8.65 -2.52
C VAL A 34 7.85 8.11 -1.66
N ASN A 35 8.85 7.52 -2.31
CA ASN A 35 10.06 7.03 -1.66
C ASN A 35 11.23 7.94 -2.01
N SER A 36 12.07 8.25 -1.04
CA SER A 36 13.37 8.86 -1.32
C SER A 36 14.28 7.86 -2.04
N GLN A 37 15.22 8.36 -2.84
CA GLN A 37 16.15 7.52 -3.60
C GLN A 37 17.05 6.67 -2.70
N ASP A 38 17.30 7.12 -1.48
CA ASP A 38 18.08 6.43 -0.45
C ASP A 38 17.21 5.62 0.52
N HIS A 39 15.89 5.50 0.29
CA HIS A 39 14.93 4.75 1.11
C HIS A 39 14.84 5.18 2.59
N THR A 40 15.38 6.34 2.94
CA THR A 40 15.38 6.87 4.33
C THR A 40 14.08 7.58 4.70
N VAL A 41 13.30 8.03 3.71
CA VAL A 41 12.03 8.74 3.91
C VAL A 41 10.96 8.19 2.97
N ILE A 42 9.80 7.91 3.55
CA ILE A 42 8.60 7.48 2.85
C ILE A 42 7.47 8.43 3.19
N ALA A 43 6.80 8.95 2.17
CA ALA A 43 5.59 9.71 2.34
C ALA A 43 4.43 8.95 1.68
N LEU A 44 3.48 8.52 2.50
CA LEU A 44 2.16 8.10 2.02
C LEU A 44 1.28 9.34 1.95
N LEU A 45 0.97 9.78 0.73
CA LEU A 45 0.22 10.99 0.47
C LEU A 45 -1.17 10.58 0.01
N GLY A 46 -2.19 10.74 0.85
CA GLY A 46 -3.55 10.29 0.58
C GLY A 46 -4.56 11.44 0.60
N GLU A 47 -5.53 11.40 -0.32
CA GLU A 47 -6.52 12.47 -0.54
C GLU A 47 -7.95 12.14 -0.03
N SER A 48 -8.19 11.06 0.73
CA SER A 48 -9.57 10.64 1.04
C SER A 48 -9.78 10.11 2.47
N PRO A 49 -10.96 10.31 3.10
CA PRO A 49 -11.28 9.84 4.46
C PRO A 49 -11.54 8.32 4.57
N GLY A 50 -11.23 7.56 3.51
CA GLY A 50 -11.09 6.10 3.52
C GLY A 50 -9.64 5.61 3.38
N ALA A 51 -8.66 6.53 3.35
CA ALA A 51 -7.21 6.28 3.27
C ALA A 51 -6.62 5.70 4.57
N SER A 52 -7.39 4.84 5.24
CA SER A 52 -6.83 3.81 6.10
C SER A 52 -5.94 2.97 5.19
N THR A 53 -4.63 3.05 5.39
CA THR A 53 -3.58 2.49 4.53
C THR A 53 -4.01 1.14 3.96
N SER A 54 -4.17 1.04 2.63
CA SER A 54 -4.46 -0.25 2.02
C SER A 54 -3.32 -1.21 2.38
N VAL A 55 -3.66 -2.46 2.69
CA VAL A 55 -2.65 -3.47 3.02
C VAL A 55 -1.60 -3.60 1.92
N SER A 56 -1.98 -3.36 0.65
CA SER A 56 -1.06 -3.28 -0.49
C SER A 56 0.02 -2.20 -0.34
N VAL A 57 -0.35 -0.99 0.13
CA VAL A 57 0.59 0.10 0.35
C VAL A 57 1.55 -0.22 1.50
N ALA A 58 1.04 -0.80 2.59
CA ALA A 58 1.88 -1.22 3.71
C ALA A 58 2.89 -2.31 3.28
N LEU A 59 2.48 -3.26 2.45
CA LEU A 59 3.36 -4.27 1.89
C LEU A 59 4.41 -3.66 0.95
N GLU A 60 4.04 -2.72 0.09
CA GLU A 60 5.00 -2.02 -0.78
C GLU A 60 6.09 -1.32 0.03
N VAL A 61 5.72 -0.65 1.12
CA VAL A 61 6.65 0.00 2.04
C VAL A 61 7.63 -1.00 2.64
N LEU A 62 7.13 -2.13 3.15
CA LEU A 62 7.98 -3.18 3.73
C LEU A 62 8.94 -3.77 2.69
N GLU A 63 8.45 -4.08 1.50
CA GLU A 63 9.26 -4.73 0.46
C GLU A 63 10.35 -3.84 -0.12
N ARG A 64 10.07 -2.54 -0.29
CA ARG A 64 11.02 -1.60 -0.91
C ARG A 64 12.09 -1.11 0.04
N ASN A 65 11.77 -0.95 1.32
CA ASN A 65 12.67 -0.30 2.28
C ASN A 65 13.36 -1.28 3.22
N PHE A 66 12.87 -2.52 3.27
CA PHE A 66 13.49 -3.61 4.05
C PHE A 66 13.67 -4.88 3.18
N PRO A 67 14.26 -4.77 1.97
CA PRO A 67 14.41 -5.90 1.06
C PRO A 67 15.20 -7.07 1.68
N GLU A 68 16.13 -6.79 2.59
CA GLU A 68 16.94 -7.77 3.31
C GLU A 68 16.09 -8.66 4.24
N TYR A 69 14.97 -8.17 4.76
CA TYR A 69 14.07 -8.92 5.63
C TYR A 69 12.91 -9.57 4.89
N LYS A 70 12.72 -9.30 3.59
CA LYS A 70 11.60 -9.80 2.79
C LYS A 70 11.47 -11.32 2.87
N THR A 71 12.59 -12.04 2.75
CA THR A 71 12.61 -13.50 2.80
C THR A 71 12.21 -14.04 4.18
N GLU A 72 12.66 -13.39 5.25
CA GLU A 72 12.35 -13.77 6.63
C GLU A 72 10.88 -13.52 6.97
N TRP A 73 10.31 -12.42 6.49
CA TRP A 73 8.93 -12.04 6.79
C TRP A 73 7.89 -12.69 5.88
N ALA A 74 8.26 -13.09 4.66
CA ALA A 74 7.34 -13.68 3.70
C ALA A 74 6.49 -14.84 4.26
N PRO A 75 7.02 -15.81 5.04
CA PRO A 75 6.20 -16.86 5.65
C PRO A 75 5.14 -16.33 6.62
N LYS A 76 5.50 -15.33 7.43
CA LYS A 76 4.59 -14.70 8.40
C LYS A 76 3.52 -13.88 7.69
N ILE A 77 3.90 -13.12 6.66
CA ILE A 77 2.97 -12.35 5.83
C ILE A 77 2.02 -13.30 5.10
N LYS A 78 2.51 -14.39 4.49
CA LYS A 78 1.67 -15.37 3.79
C LYS A 78 0.70 -16.10 4.73
N LYS A 79 1.04 -16.26 6.01
CA LYS A 79 0.10 -16.76 7.03
C LYS A 79 -1.06 -15.78 7.29
N MET A 80 -0.79 -14.48 7.31
CA MET A 80 -1.81 -13.43 7.53
C MET A 80 -2.60 -13.11 6.25
N ILE A 81 -1.94 -13.16 5.10
CA ILE A 81 -2.45 -12.81 3.77
C ILE A 81 -2.11 -13.99 2.84
N PRO A 82 -2.98 -15.01 2.74
CA PRO A 82 -2.65 -16.23 2.00
C PRO A 82 -2.41 -16.03 0.50
N SER A 83 -2.91 -14.93 -0.07
CA SER A 83 -2.68 -14.53 -1.46
C SER A 83 -1.41 -13.69 -1.67
N TYR A 84 -0.57 -13.51 -0.64
CA TYR A 84 0.63 -12.70 -0.76
C TYR A 84 1.60 -13.28 -1.80
N GLY A 85 1.97 -12.45 -2.78
CA GLY A 85 2.83 -12.82 -3.91
C GLY A 85 2.11 -13.53 -5.06
N GLU A 86 0.79 -13.71 -4.99
CA GLU A 86 -0.01 -14.40 -6.00
C GLU A 86 -0.98 -13.43 -6.68
N SER A 87 -1.26 -13.64 -7.97
CA SER A 87 -2.26 -12.84 -8.70
C SER A 87 -3.65 -13.45 -8.56
N LEU A 88 -4.56 -12.76 -7.86
CA LEU A 88 -5.97 -13.16 -7.80
C LEU A 88 -6.74 -12.91 -9.10
N ILE A 89 -6.14 -12.17 -10.04
CA ILE A 89 -6.71 -11.95 -11.38
C ILE A 89 -6.46 -13.18 -12.26
N GLU A 90 -5.26 -13.76 -12.15
CA GLU A 90 -4.83 -14.90 -12.98
C GLU A 90 -5.19 -16.25 -12.35
N ASP A 91 -5.27 -16.32 -11.00
CA ASP A 91 -5.66 -17.53 -10.28
C ASP A 91 -7.10 -17.42 -9.75
N GLU A 92 -8.06 -17.80 -10.60
CA GLU A 92 -9.48 -17.82 -10.27
C GLU A 92 -9.78 -18.74 -9.06
N LYS A 93 -9.08 -19.87 -8.95
CA LYS A 93 -9.31 -20.84 -7.86
C LYS A 93 -8.89 -20.23 -6.52
N LEU A 94 -7.73 -19.58 -6.48
CA LEU A 94 -7.26 -18.87 -5.31
C LEU A 94 -8.20 -17.72 -4.96
N MET A 95 -8.64 -16.92 -5.94
CA MET A 95 -9.60 -15.84 -5.71
C MET A 95 -10.89 -16.33 -5.06
N ARG A 96 -11.50 -17.41 -5.59
CA ARG A 96 -12.73 -17.99 -5.02
C ARG A 96 -12.50 -18.51 -3.60
N LYS A 97 -11.36 -19.16 -3.34
CA LYS A 97 -10.99 -19.64 -2.00
C LYS A 97 -10.87 -18.48 -1.01
N ILE A 98 -10.14 -17.43 -1.36
CA ILE A 98 -9.96 -16.24 -0.50
C ILE A 98 -11.31 -15.57 -0.27
N ARG A 99 -12.12 -15.38 -1.31
CA ARG A 99 -13.44 -14.75 -1.19
C ARG A 99 -14.34 -15.54 -0.23
N LYS A 100 -14.40 -16.87 -0.37
CA LYS A 100 -15.16 -17.73 0.55
C LYS A 100 -14.65 -17.64 1.99
N GLN A 101 -13.33 -17.64 2.19
CA GLN A 101 -12.72 -17.52 3.52
C GLN A 101 -13.03 -16.16 4.15
N THR A 102 -12.78 -15.06 3.45
CA THR A 102 -13.05 -13.70 3.94
C THR A 102 -14.53 -13.47 4.20
N SER A 103 -15.42 -13.96 3.32
CA SER A 103 -16.87 -13.85 3.54
C SER A 103 -17.31 -14.63 4.76
N LYS A 104 -16.74 -15.81 5.02
CA LYS A 104 -17.00 -16.57 6.25
C LYS A 104 -16.51 -15.83 7.49
N ASP A 105 -15.27 -15.36 7.48
CA ASP A 105 -14.62 -14.73 8.65
C ASP A 105 -15.25 -13.38 9.01
N LEU A 106 -15.74 -12.64 8.00
CA LEU A 106 -16.43 -11.36 8.18
C LEU A 106 -17.96 -11.50 8.23
N GLU A 107 -18.47 -12.74 8.26
CA GLU A 107 -19.91 -13.06 8.29
C GLU A 107 -20.71 -12.36 7.17
N LEU A 108 -20.07 -12.16 6.02
CA LEU A 108 -20.72 -11.58 4.85
C LEU A 108 -21.57 -12.69 4.21
N GLY A 109 -22.87 -12.42 4.02
CA GLY A 109 -23.85 -13.36 3.45
C GLY A 109 -23.59 -13.84 2.01
N TYR A 110 -22.37 -13.70 1.50
CA TYR A 110 -21.90 -14.31 0.25
C TYR A 110 -21.61 -15.79 0.48
N TYR A 111 -22.68 -16.57 0.67
CA TYR A 111 -22.62 -18.02 0.66
C TYR A 111 -23.11 -18.51 -0.69
N GLU A 112 -22.15 -18.91 -1.52
CA GLU A 112 -22.30 -19.79 -2.69
C GLU A 112 -23.31 -19.32 -3.76
N ASN A 113 -22.78 -18.59 -4.76
CA ASN A 113 -23.18 -18.74 -6.16
C ASN A 113 -21.94 -19.00 -7.00
#